data_AF-A0A2V5IEP7-F1
#
_entry.id   AF-A0A2V5IEP7-F1
#
_cell.length_a   1.000
_cell.length_b   1.000
_cell.length_c   1.000
_cell.angle_alpha   90.00
_cell.angle_beta   90.00
_cell.angle_gamma   90.00
#
_symmetry.space_group_name_H-M   'P 1'
#
loop_
_entity.id
_entity.type
_entity.pdbx_description
1 polymer ?
#
loop_
_entity_poly.entity_id
_entity_poly.type
_entity_poly.pdbx_seq_one_letter_code
_entity_poly.pdbx_strand_id
1 'polypeptide(L)'
;MDTRVQRQFPGVHWIWGGGISFVYEVHPRIVVKVPKSGKFEREQFNKELEIYRVFLQNPPCLSIVQCFYFCNSGSFLEYMRGQSLFYRIQHNHTRDQQIMVVTTVEKLEPLPLRKRWMNDLAEGAAFLESLNLAHGDLLPENILLDRNRLKLSDFGCAAKVGTPYEACLAPYGPRVVDLLQNMEFPKLHGDPLIDTVIDKCWHNRYVSVSELAAHTKTLLDERKEAMQNNKSRKESSAVATFVRAIQTPITRTSGENLGSIDQGYLTRESLSKREFCQDLEKRGLLRVLASGEPEQLGFTFEWYRHNLKSWMRGVCYVEVSSIASMPMFQPSSLFINLKSLVSGTFLTDCNSTSHSDQR
;
A
#
# COMPACT_ATOMS: atom_id res chain seq x y z
N MET A 1 20.62 -32.16 -13.41
CA MET A 1 20.29 -32.18 -11.96
C MET A 1 18.96 -31.47 -11.82
N ASP A 2 17.89 -32.24 -11.64
CA ASP A 2 16.51 -31.74 -11.73
C ASP A 2 16.08 -31.15 -10.38
N THR A 3 15.68 -29.89 -10.39
CA THR A 3 15.50 -29.02 -9.22
C THR A 3 14.21 -29.39 -8.46
N ARG A 4 14.39 -29.76 -7.19
CA ARG A 4 13.45 -30.58 -6.39
C ARG A 4 12.14 -29.89 -5.97
N VAL A 5 11.98 -28.58 -6.16
CA VAL A 5 10.86 -27.81 -5.58
C VAL A 5 9.56 -28.00 -6.37
N GLN A 6 9.59 -27.79 -7.69
CA GLN A 6 8.40 -27.88 -8.54
C GLN A 6 7.77 -29.29 -8.58
N ARG A 7 8.55 -30.35 -8.32
CA ARG A 7 8.03 -31.71 -8.19
C ARG A 7 7.20 -31.90 -6.91
N GLN A 8 7.60 -31.27 -5.82
CA GLN A 8 6.90 -31.35 -4.52
C GLN A 8 5.77 -30.32 -4.40
N PHE A 9 5.92 -29.19 -5.09
CA PHE A 9 5.01 -28.05 -5.06
C PHE A 9 4.84 -27.46 -6.47
N PRO A 10 4.06 -28.12 -7.35
CA PRO A 10 3.95 -27.73 -8.76
C PRO A 10 3.24 -26.40 -9.00
N GLY A 11 2.42 -25.94 -8.05
CA GLY A 11 1.73 -24.64 -8.12
C GLY A 11 2.52 -23.47 -7.55
N VAL A 12 3.81 -23.66 -7.25
CA VAL A 12 4.66 -22.61 -6.71
C VAL A 12 5.41 -21.93 -7.82
N HIS A 13 5.27 -20.61 -7.91
CA HIS A 13 5.92 -19.78 -8.92
C HIS A 13 6.66 -18.64 -8.25
N TRP A 14 7.92 -18.42 -8.63
CA TRP A 14 8.64 -17.24 -8.18
C TRP A 14 8.10 -16.00 -8.90
N ILE A 15 7.69 -14.98 -8.14
CA ILE A 15 7.09 -13.76 -8.71
C ILE A 15 7.91 -12.51 -8.46
N TRP A 16 8.74 -12.48 -7.41
CA TRP A 16 9.53 -11.28 -7.08
C TRP A 16 10.71 -11.56 -6.15
N GLY A 17 11.79 -10.80 -6.29
CA GLY A 17 12.95 -10.82 -5.41
C GLY A 17 13.31 -9.41 -4.94
N GLY A 18 13.41 -9.22 -3.63
CA GLY A 18 13.72 -7.94 -2.99
C GLY A 18 15.12 -7.89 -2.41
N GLY A 19 15.38 -6.83 -1.64
CA GLY A 19 16.63 -6.68 -0.89
C GLY A 19 16.81 -7.81 0.14
N ILE A 20 15.77 -8.09 0.94
CA ILE A 20 15.83 -8.99 2.11
C ILE A 20 15.03 -10.30 1.97
N SER A 21 14.19 -10.45 0.94
CA SER A 21 13.29 -11.59 0.81
C SER A 21 12.93 -11.91 -0.65
N PHE A 22 12.43 -13.12 -0.86
CA PHE A 22 11.79 -13.56 -2.10
C PHE A 22 10.30 -13.74 -1.88
N VAL A 23 9.51 -13.57 -2.95
CA VAL A 23 8.07 -13.77 -2.93
C VAL A 23 7.69 -14.78 -4.00
N TYR A 24 6.89 -15.76 -3.61
CA TYR A 24 6.38 -16.82 -4.49
C TYR A 24 4.86 -16.83 -4.45
N GLU A 25 4.21 -17.01 -5.60
CA GLU A 25 2.80 -17.40 -5.65
C GLU A 25 2.69 -18.87 -5.24
N VAL A 26 1.74 -19.20 -4.36
CA VAL A 26 1.47 -20.58 -3.90
C VAL A 26 0.02 -21.00 -4.11
N HIS A 27 -0.85 -20.03 -4.37
CA HIS A 27 -2.27 -20.18 -4.61
C HIS A 27 -2.74 -18.89 -5.29
N PRO A 28 -3.81 -18.92 -6.12
CA PRO A 28 -4.32 -17.73 -6.76
C PRO A 28 -4.50 -16.54 -5.80
N ARG A 29 -4.85 -16.71 -4.54
CA ARG A 29 -5.06 -15.58 -3.60
C ARG A 29 -3.98 -15.42 -2.54
N ILE A 30 -2.88 -16.18 -2.62
CA ILE A 30 -1.87 -16.23 -1.57
C ILE A 30 -0.47 -16.24 -2.17
N VAL A 31 0.37 -15.35 -1.65
CA VAL A 31 1.81 -15.38 -1.87
C VAL A 31 2.50 -15.76 -0.57
N VAL A 32 3.72 -16.28 -0.69
CA VAL A 32 4.61 -16.53 0.44
C VAL A 32 5.86 -15.68 0.29
N LYS A 33 6.18 -14.91 1.32
CA LYS A 33 7.40 -14.10 1.44
C LYS A 33 8.39 -14.86 2.34
N VAL A 34 9.58 -15.12 1.82
CA VAL A 34 10.62 -15.92 2.48
C VAL A 34 11.88 -15.06 2.60
N PRO A 35 12.49 -14.93 3.79
CA PRO A 35 13.72 -14.15 3.94
C PRO A 35 14.88 -14.80 3.19
N LYS A 36 15.83 -13.98 2.75
CA LYS A 36 17.11 -14.46 2.25
C LYS A 36 17.90 -15.17 3.36
N SER A 37 18.85 -16.01 2.97
CA SER A 37 19.62 -16.86 3.88
C SER A 37 20.65 -16.11 4.74
N GLY A 38 20.87 -14.82 4.50
CA GLY A 38 21.76 -13.99 5.30
C GLY A 38 21.20 -13.65 6.68
N LYS A 39 22.11 -13.43 7.65
CA LYS A 39 21.73 -13.11 9.04
C LYS A 39 21.02 -11.77 9.13
N PHE A 40 21.56 -10.75 8.46
CA PHE A 40 20.99 -9.42 8.44
C PHE A 40 19.57 -9.42 7.85
N GLU A 41 19.37 -10.10 6.73
CA GLU A 41 18.09 -10.18 6.04
C GLU A 41 17.02 -10.86 6.90
N ARG A 42 17.37 -11.94 7.61
CA ARG A 42 16.48 -12.59 8.58
C ARG A 42 16.13 -11.68 9.76
N GLU A 43 17.11 -10.95 10.30
CA GLU A 43 16.87 -10.00 11.39
C GLU A 43 15.95 -8.86 10.95
N GLN A 44 16.13 -8.33 9.74
CA GLN A 44 15.21 -7.32 9.18
C GLN A 44 13.83 -7.91 8.91
N PHE A 45 13.74 -9.13 8.38
CA PHE A 45 12.47 -9.81 8.13
C PHE A 45 11.68 -10.04 9.42
N ASN A 46 12.35 -10.39 10.52
CA ASN A 46 11.70 -10.58 11.82
C ASN A 46 11.03 -9.31 12.34
N LYS A 47 11.51 -8.12 11.99
CA LYS A 47 10.84 -6.86 12.35
C LYS A 47 9.43 -6.79 11.78
N GLU A 48 9.26 -7.19 10.52
CA GLU A 48 7.94 -7.25 9.87
C GLU A 48 7.03 -8.27 10.56
N LEU A 49 7.57 -9.41 11.00
CA LEU A 49 6.82 -10.43 11.74
C LEU A 49 6.29 -9.92 13.09
N GLU A 50 7.06 -9.09 13.80
CA GLU A 50 6.58 -8.46 15.04
C GLU A 50 5.38 -7.54 14.77
N ILE A 51 5.36 -6.84 13.64
CA ILE A 51 4.23 -6.01 13.24
C ILE A 51 2.99 -6.86 12.96
N TYR A 52 3.14 -7.98 12.24
CA TYR A 52 2.03 -8.90 12.04
C TYR A 52 1.51 -9.50 13.36
N ARG A 53 2.37 -9.71 14.38
CA ARG A 53 1.92 -10.11 15.72
C ARG A 53 1.03 -9.05 16.37
N VAL A 54 1.35 -7.77 16.22
CA VAL A 54 0.48 -6.67 16.69
C VAL A 54 -0.84 -6.69 15.93
N PHE A 55 -0.83 -6.87 14.61
CA PHE A 55 -2.06 -6.90 13.81
C PHE A 55 -3.00 -8.04 14.22
N LEU A 56 -2.47 -9.22 14.56
CA LEU A 56 -3.27 -10.37 15.02
C LEU A 56 -4.03 -10.10 16.32
N GLN A 57 -3.58 -9.15 17.14
CA GLN A 57 -4.24 -8.78 18.40
C GLN A 57 -5.34 -7.75 18.22
N ASN A 58 -5.58 -7.29 16.98
CA ASN A 58 -6.49 -6.20 16.67
C ASN A 58 -7.48 -6.61 15.56
N PRO A 59 -8.64 -5.95 15.47
CA PRO A 59 -9.56 -6.17 14.36
C PRO A 59 -8.86 -5.93 13.00
N PRO A 60 -9.13 -6.75 11.98
CA PRO A 60 -8.47 -6.62 10.68
C PRO A 60 -8.84 -5.30 9.99
N CYS A 61 -7.86 -4.64 9.38
CA CYS A 61 -8.06 -3.50 8.50
C CYS A 61 -8.11 -3.95 7.03
N LEU A 62 -9.19 -3.62 6.32
CA LEU A 62 -9.38 -4.03 4.93
C LEU A 62 -8.39 -3.36 3.97
N SER A 63 -7.83 -2.23 4.36
CA SER A 63 -6.85 -1.46 3.57
C SER A 63 -5.40 -1.91 3.77
N ILE A 64 -5.18 -2.96 4.56
CA ILE A 64 -3.88 -3.61 4.75
C ILE A 64 -3.90 -4.99 4.10
N VAL A 65 -2.79 -5.36 3.45
CA VAL A 65 -2.56 -6.72 2.94
C VAL A 65 -2.68 -7.71 4.08
N GLN A 66 -3.60 -8.67 3.95
CA GLN A 66 -3.86 -9.62 5.01
C GLN A 66 -2.72 -10.63 5.14
N CYS A 67 -2.26 -10.89 6.36
CA CYS A 67 -1.39 -12.03 6.66
C CYS A 67 -2.24 -13.21 7.16
N PHE A 68 -2.17 -14.35 6.46
CA PHE A 68 -2.94 -15.55 6.82
C PHE A 68 -2.19 -16.45 7.82
N TYR A 69 -0.87 -16.51 7.70
CA TYR A 69 0.01 -17.30 8.57
C TYR A 69 1.43 -16.77 8.46
N PHE A 70 2.20 -16.84 9.55
CA PHE A 70 3.63 -16.55 9.51
C PHE A 70 4.39 -17.34 10.58
N CYS A 71 5.68 -17.55 10.32
CA CYS A 71 6.65 -18.11 11.23
C CYS A 71 8.03 -17.48 10.94
N ASN A 72 9.07 -17.88 11.68
CA ASN A 72 10.42 -17.34 11.51
C ASN A 72 11.02 -17.63 10.11
N SER A 73 10.44 -18.58 9.35
CA SER A 73 10.91 -18.98 8.03
C SER A 73 10.13 -18.31 6.88
N GLY A 74 9.08 -17.54 7.16
CA GLY A 74 8.31 -16.85 6.12
C GLY A 74 6.91 -16.43 6.55
N SER A 75 6.25 -15.65 5.69
CA SER A 75 4.88 -15.16 5.89
C SER A 75 4.03 -15.39 4.64
N PHE A 76 2.80 -15.86 4.86
CA PHE A 76 1.80 -16.06 3.81
C PHE A 76 0.83 -14.88 3.81
N LEU A 77 0.75 -14.20 2.68
CA LEU A 77 0.10 -12.91 2.52
C LEU A 77 -0.96 -12.96 1.41
N GLU A 78 -1.94 -12.07 1.48
CA GLU A 78 -2.90 -11.82 0.41
C GLU A 78 -2.18 -11.46 -0.89
N TYR A 79 -2.50 -12.19 -1.96
CA TYR A 79 -1.91 -11.91 -3.26
C TYR A 79 -2.61 -10.73 -3.95
N MET A 80 -1.88 -9.62 -4.08
CA MET A 80 -2.29 -8.42 -4.82
C MET A 80 -1.75 -8.47 -6.26
N ARG A 81 -2.59 -8.89 -7.21
CA ARG A 81 -2.20 -9.24 -8.60
C ARG A 81 -1.86 -8.07 -9.51
N GLY A 82 -2.32 -6.87 -9.18
CA GLY A 82 -2.26 -5.68 -10.02
C GLY A 82 -0.92 -4.94 -10.02
N GLN A 83 0.14 -5.57 -9.49
CA GLN A 83 1.44 -4.97 -9.21
C GLN A 83 1.36 -3.82 -8.19
N SER A 84 2.45 -3.10 -7.96
CA SER A 84 2.46 -1.92 -7.09
C SER A 84 1.96 -0.66 -7.81
N LEU A 85 1.49 0.30 -7.03
CA LEU A 85 1.06 1.61 -7.51
C LEU A 85 2.19 2.32 -8.27
N PHE A 86 3.44 2.11 -7.87
CA PHE A 86 4.62 2.60 -8.59
C PHE A 86 4.58 2.24 -10.08
N TYR A 87 4.40 0.96 -10.40
CA TYR A 87 4.32 0.53 -11.80
C TYR A 87 3.12 1.15 -12.49
N ARG A 88 1.95 1.22 -11.83
CA ARG A 88 0.77 1.86 -12.44
C ARG A 88 1.03 3.33 -12.80
N ILE A 89 1.67 4.08 -11.91
CA ILE A 89 2.04 5.48 -12.17
C ILE A 89 3.06 5.57 -13.30
N GLN A 90 4.07 4.70 -13.31
CA GLN A 90 5.08 4.70 -14.38
C GLN A 90 4.49 4.48 -15.76
N HIS A 91 3.55 3.55 -15.91
CA HIS A 91 2.88 3.29 -17.20
C HIS A 91 2.02 4.45 -17.69
N ASN A 92 1.66 5.38 -16.79
CA ASN A 92 0.85 6.55 -17.11
C ASN A 92 1.71 7.79 -17.41
N HIS A 93 3.04 7.72 -17.29
CA HIS A 93 3.96 8.87 -17.40
C HIS A 93 5.00 8.66 -18.51
N THR A 94 5.24 9.69 -19.31
CA THR A 94 6.43 9.78 -20.16
C THR A 94 7.59 10.40 -19.38
N ARG A 95 8.81 9.90 -19.60
CA ARG A 95 10.03 10.42 -18.94
C ARG A 95 11.11 10.73 -19.95
N ASP A 96 11.94 11.71 -19.62
CA ASP A 96 13.22 11.88 -20.26
C ASP A 96 14.12 10.68 -19.92
N GLN A 97 14.65 10.00 -20.94
CA GLN A 97 15.40 8.76 -20.76
C GLN A 97 16.80 8.97 -20.15
N GLN A 98 17.35 10.18 -20.23
CA GLN A 98 18.69 10.49 -19.71
C GLN A 98 18.63 10.88 -18.23
N ILE A 99 17.66 11.71 -17.85
CA ILE A 99 17.57 12.25 -16.49
C ILE A 99 16.44 11.65 -15.65
N MET A 100 15.64 10.74 -16.23
CA MET A 100 14.52 10.03 -15.57
C MET A 100 13.43 10.94 -14.98
N VAL A 101 13.39 12.20 -15.41
CA VAL A 101 12.39 13.19 -15.01
C VAL A 101 11.09 12.96 -15.78
N VAL A 102 9.95 13.06 -15.11
CA VAL A 102 8.64 13.01 -15.75
C VAL A 102 8.46 14.25 -16.62
N THR A 103 8.31 14.04 -17.92
CA THR A 103 8.07 15.10 -18.91
C THR A 103 6.58 15.29 -19.16
N THR A 104 5.78 14.22 -19.05
CA THR A 104 4.34 14.26 -19.32
C THR A 104 3.59 13.23 -18.48
N VAL A 105 2.43 13.60 -17.96
CA VAL A 105 1.44 12.69 -17.39
C VAL A 105 0.44 12.37 -18.49
N GLU A 106 0.56 11.19 -19.11
CA GLU A 106 -0.27 10.77 -20.25
C GLU A 106 -1.71 10.48 -19.82
N LYS A 107 -1.89 9.92 -18.62
CA LYS A 107 -3.18 9.46 -18.13
C LYS A 107 -3.31 9.59 -16.63
N LEU A 108 -4.44 10.12 -16.17
CA LEU A 108 -4.87 10.01 -14.79
C LEU A 108 -5.91 8.89 -14.64
N GLU A 109 -5.88 8.22 -13.49
CA GLU A 109 -6.96 7.30 -13.13
C GLU A 109 -8.29 8.08 -12.95
N PRO A 110 -9.45 7.43 -13.20
CA PRO A 110 -10.74 8.08 -13.05
C PRO A 110 -10.91 8.70 -11.67
N LEU A 111 -11.47 9.92 -11.60
CA LEU A 111 -11.63 10.65 -10.34
C LEU A 111 -12.27 9.83 -9.21
N PRO A 112 -13.34 9.02 -9.43
CA PRO A 112 -13.90 8.20 -8.37
C PRO A 112 -12.95 7.12 -7.84
N LEU A 113 -12.07 6.61 -8.70
CA LEU A 113 -11.06 5.62 -8.31
C LEU A 113 -9.96 6.29 -7.47
N ARG A 114 -9.51 7.48 -7.88
CA ARG A 114 -8.57 8.30 -7.10
C ARG A 114 -9.11 8.62 -5.71
N LYS A 115 -10.35 9.10 -5.59
CA LYS A 115 -10.99 9.35 -4.29
C LYS A 115 -11.04 8.10 -3.42
N ARG A 116 -11.37 6.93 -4.00
CA ARG A 116 -11.38 5.65 -3.29
C ARG A 116 -9.99 5.27 -2.79
N TRP A 117 -8.98 5.31 -3.66
CA TRP A 117 -7.60 4.98 -3.28
C TRP A 117 -7.05 5.92 -2.22
N MET A 118 -7.40 7.20 -2.25
CA MET A 118 -7.05 8.17 -1.20
C MET A 118 -7.67 7.77 0.15
N ASN A 119 -8.96 7.39 0.16
CA ASN A 119 -9.63 6.90 1.35
C ASN A 119 -9.02 5.58 1.86
N ASP A 120 -8.85 4.58 0.99
CA ASP A 120 -8.30 3.27 1.36
C ASP A 120 -6.91 3.46 2.02
N LEU A 121 -6.08 4.31 1.43
CA LEU A 121 -4.76 4.65 1.96
C LEU A 121 -4.83 5.36 3.33
N ALA A 122 -5.71 6.35 3.46
CA ALA A 122 -5.93 7.05 4.73
C ALA A 122 -6.47 6.11 5.82
N GLU A 123 -7.38 5.19 5.50
CA GLU A 123 -7.88 4.18 6.42
C GLU A 123 -6.77 3.21 6.87
N GLY A 124 -5.91 2.77 5.94
CA GLY A 124 -4.77 1.91 6.26
C GLY A 124 -3.78 2.58 7.21
N ALA A 125 -3.45 3.85 6.95
CA ALA A 125 -2.56 4.62 7.80
C ALA A 125 -3.19 5.01 9.15
N ALA A 126 -4.49 5.33 9.18
CA ALA A 126 -5.22 5.58 10.43
C ALA A 126 -5.29 4.33 11.31
N PHE A 127 -5.38 3.14 10.72
CA PHE A 127 -5.26 1.89 11.46
C PHE A 127 -3.87 1.75 12.10
N LEU A 128 -2.77 2.03 11.38
CA LEU A 128 -1.43 2.02 11.97
C LEU A 128 -1.31 3.03 13.11
N GLU A 129 -1.80 4.26 12.90
CA GLU A 129 -1.84 5.31 13.93
C GLU A 129 -2.58 4.85 15.18
N SER A 130 -3.72 4.16 15.03
CA SER A 130 -4.49 3.62 16.15
C SER A 130 -3.74 2.58 16.98
N LEU A 131 -2.73 1.94 16.39
CA LEU A 131 -1.81 1.00 17.05
C LEU A 131 -0.54 1.68 17.59
N ASN A 132 -0.49 3.03 17.52
CA ASN A 132 0.70 3.84 17.78
C ASN A 132 1.90 3.43 16.90
N LEU A 133 1.63 3.06 15.64
CA LEU A 133 2.61 2.70 14.63
C LEU A 133 2.62 3.72 13.49
N ALA A 134 3.80 3.96 12.93
CA ALA A 134 3.99 4.56 11.60
C ALA A 134 4.51 3.47 10.66
N HIS A 135 4.14 3.51 9.37
CA HIS A 135 4.65 2.55 8.38
C HIS A 135 6.14 2.75 8.11
N GLY A 136 6.62 3.99 8.10
CA GLY A 136 8.03 4.37 7.96
C GLY A 136 8.57 4.31 6.53
N ASP A 137 7.93 3.57 5.62
CA ASP A 137 8.34 3.41 4.22
C ASP A 137 7.12 3.51 3.28
N LEU A 138 6.23 4.47 3.54
CA LEU A 138 5.01 4.67 2.74
C LEU A 138 5.35 5.26 1.36
N LEU A 139 5.59 4.38 0.40
CA LEU A 139 5.98 4.68 -0.97
C LEU A 139 5.05 3.98 -1.97
N PRO A 140 4.92 4.47 -3.23
CA PRO A 140 4.13 3.81 -4.26
C PRO A 140 4.52 2.34 -4.51
N GLU A 141 5.76 1.95 -4.22
CA GLU A 141 6.29 0.59 -4.34
C GLU A 141 5.65 -0.36 -3.32
N ASN A 142 5.32 0.13 -2.12
CA ASN A 142 4.77 -0.63 -1.00
C ASN A 142 3.23 -0.60 -0.96
N ILE A 143 2.62 -0.01 -2.00
CA ILE A 143 1.18 0.07 -2.17
C ILE A 143 0.80 -0.88 -3.28
N LEU A 144 0.09 -1.94 -2.93
CA LEU A 144 -0.22 -3.02 -3.86
C LEU A 144 -1.66 -2.91 -4.38
N LEU A 145 -1.84 -3.26 -5.64
CA LEU A 145 -3.11 -3.19 -6.34
C LEU A 145 -3.66 -4.59 -6.60
N ASP A 146 -4.98 -4.74 -6.56
CA ASP A 146 -5.68 -5.87 -7.14
C ASP A 146 -6.94 -5.36 -7.82
N ARG A 147 -6.89 -5.31 -9.15
CA ARG A 147 -7.87 -4.61 -10.00
C ARG A 147 -7.95 -3.13 -9.60
N ASN A 148 -9.03 -2.74 -8.92
CA ASN A 148 -9.29 -1.38 -8.46
C ASN A 148 -9.21 -1.24 -6.94
N ARG A 149 -8.71 -2.27 -6.23
CA ARG A 149 -8.47 -2.24 -4.79
C ARG A 149 -7.02 -1.86 -4.53
N LEU A 150 -6.81 -1.01 -3.53
CA LEU A 150 -5.51 -0.59 -3.05
C LEU A 150 -5.32 -1.11 -1.63
N LYS A 151 -4.14 -1.65 -1.32
CA LYS A 151 -3.78 -2.01 0.07
C LYS A 151 -2.33 -1.68 0.38
N LEU A 152 -2.09 -1.31 1.64
CA LEU A 152 -0.76 -1.14 2.22
C LEU A 152 -0.07 -2.49 2.45
N SER A 153 1.22 -2.54 2.18
CA SER A 153 2.06 -3.72 2.32
C SER A 153 3.49 -3.35 2.76
N ASP A 154 4.28 -4.36 3.08
CA ASP A 154 5.69 -4.24 3.47
C ASP A 154 5.96 -3.40 4.73
N PHE A 155 5.68 -3.98 5.89
CA PHE A 155 5.82 -3.33 7.19
C PHE A 155 7.22 -3.49 7.80
N GLY A 156 8.24 -3.84 7.02
CA GLY A 156 9.60 -4.07 7.54
C GLY A 156 10.27 -2.84 8.17
N CYS A 157 9.78 -1.64 7.82
CA CYS A 157 10.21 -0.37 8.40
C CYS A 157 9.23 0.21 9.42
N ALA A 158 8.10 -0.46 9.67
CA ALA A 158 7.10 0.07 10.58
C ALA A 158 7.63 0.08 12.01
N ALA A 159 7.33 1.16 12.73
CA ALA A 159 7.86 1.38 14.06
C ALA A 159 6.88 2.20 14.89
N LYS A 160 7.10 2.24 16.21
CA LYS A 160 6.27 3.06 17.09
C LYS A 160 6.46 4.54 16.76
N VAL A 161 5.38 5.31 16.79
CA VAL A 161 5.47 6.76 16.61
C VAL A 161 6.44 7.35 17.64
N GLY A 162 7.32 8.24 17.18
CA GLY A 162 8.36 8.86 18.01
C GLY A 162 9.66 8.07 18.15
N THR A 163 9.78 6.84 17.63
CA THR A 163 11.07 6.14 17.63
C THR A 163 12.04 6.77 16.64
N PRO A 164 13.35 6.88 16.98
CA PRO A 164 14.38 7.24 16.02
C PRO A 164 14.33 6.29 14.81
N TYR A 165 14.33 6.86 13.62
CA TYR A 165 14.15 6.17 12.36
C TYR A 165 15.39 6.28 11.50
N GLU A 166 15.79 5.19 10.86
CA GLU A 166 16.78 5.21 9.79
C GLU A 166 16.06 4.97 8.46
N ALA A 167 15.91 6.04 7.68
CA ALA A 167 15.03 6.08 6.52
C ALA A 167 15.81 6.05 5.19
N CYS A 168 15.47 5.13 4.28
CA CYS A 168 16.02 5.08 2.93
C CYS A 168 15.68 6.33 2.11
N LEU A 169 16.63 7.15 1.67
CA LEU A 169 16.35 8.20 0.68
C LEU A 169 16.46 7.58 -0.73
N ALA A 170 15.38 7.69 -1.50
CA ALA A 170 15.45 7.62 -2.97
C ALA A 170 16.34 8.79 -3.48
N PRO A 171 16.88 8.74 -4.71
CA PRO A 171 17.87 9.70 -5.24
C PRO A 171 17.45 11.19 -5.19
N TYR A 172 16.17 11.51 -4.99
CA TYR A 172 15.64 12.87 -4.86
C TYR A 172 15.51 13.35 -3.41
N GLY A 173 15.94 12.54 -2.45
CA GLY A 173 15.71 12.72 -1.02
C GLY A 173 16.10 14.08 -0.46
N PRO A 174 17.35 14.57 -0.64
CA PRO A 174 17.79 15.84 -0.09
C PRO A 174 16.98 17.03 -0.62
N ARG A 175 16.83 17.14 -1.95
CA ARG A 175 16.06 18.24 -2.58
C ARG A 175 14.58 18.24 -2.16
N VAL A 176 13.99 17.06 -2.05
CA VAL A 176 12.61 16.92 -1.57
C VAL A 176 12.50 17.38 -0.11
N VAL A 177 13.45 17.00 0.75
CA VAL A 177 13.51 17.46 2.14
C VAL A 177 13.66 18.99 2.21
N ASP A 178 14.52 19.58 1.39
CA ASP A 178 14.74 21.04 1.36
C ASP A 178 13.44 21.79 0.98
N LEU A 179 12.75 21.35 -0.08
CA LEU A 179 11.47 21.93 -0.50
C LEU A 179 10.43 21.87 0.62
N LEU A 180 10.39 20.77 1.37
CA LEU A 180 9.47 20.60 2.49
C LEU A 180 9.80 21.47 3.69
N GLN A 181 11.08 21.55 4.03
CA GLN A 181 11.56 22.43 5.11
C GLN A 181 11.26 23.89 4.80
N ASN A 182 11.30 24.27 3.52
CA ASN A 182 10.97 25.61 3.06
C ASN A 182 9.48 25.82 2.77
N MET A 183 8.63 24.81 2.98
CA MET A 183 7.19 24.85 2.64
C MET A 183 6.92 25.24 1.18
N GLU A 184 7.82 24.85 0.27
CA GLU A 184 7.75 25.08 -1.17
C GLU A 184 7.05 23.90 -1.86
N PHE A 185 5.74 24.05 -2.09
CA PHE A 185 4.92 23.02 -2.72
C PHE A 185 4.62 23.33 -4.20
N PRO A 186 4.49 22.29 -5.05
CA PRO A 186 4.06 22.47 -6.43
C PRO A 186 2.61 22.97 -6.47
N LYS A 187 2.28 23.75 -7.50
CA LYS A 187 0.91 24.20 -7.72
C LYS A 187 -0.01 23.01 -8.01
N LEU A 188 -1.16 22.99 -7.34
CA LEU A 188 -2.22 22.02 -7.57
C LEU A 188 -3.10 22.48 -8.73
N HIS A 189 -3.42 21.54 -9.62
CA HIS A 189 -4.21 21.77 -10.84
C HIS A 189 -5.22 20.65 -11.05
N GLY A 190 -5.63 19.99 -9.96
CA GLY A 190 -6.41 18.77 -9.98
C GLY A 190 -7.90 19.01 -9.73
N ASP A 191 -8.50 18.10 -8.98
CA ASP A 191 -9.90 18.19 -8.56
C ASP A 191 -9.94 18.99 -7.24
N PRO A 192 -10.76 20.05 -7.10
CA PRO A 192 -10.71 20.94 -5.93
C PRO A 192 -10.86 20.23 -4.58
N LEU A 193 -11.61 19.14 -4.52
CA LEU A 193 -11.78 18.35 -3.30
C LEU A 193 -10.50 17.57 -2.95
N ILE A 194 -9.88 16.93 -3.95
CA ILE A 194 -8.57 16.29 -3.80
C ILE A 194 -7.49 17.33 -3.46
N ASP A 195 -7.49 18.47 -4.14
CA ASP A 195 -6.52 19.55 -3.93
C ASP A 195 -6.60 20.08 -2.50
N THR A 196 -7.83 20.24 -1.98
CA THR A 196 -8.06 20.64 -0.57
C THR A 196 -7.47 19.64 0.41
N VAL A 197 -7.60 18.33 0.14
CA VAL A 197 -7.00 17.29 0.99
C VAL A 197 -5.48 17.38 0.95
N ILE A 198 -4.90 17.51 -0.24
CA ILE A 198 -3.45 17.59 -0.43
C ILE A 198 -2.88 18.82 0.28
N ASP A 199 -3.49 19.98 0.08
CA ASP A 199 -3.09 21.24 0.70
C ASP A 199 -3.15 21.15 2.23
N LYS A 200 -4.21 20.54 2.79
CA LYS A 200 -4.30 20.30 4.23
C LYS A 200 -3.19 19.37 4.74
N CYS A 201 -2.86 18.31 4.00
CA CYS A 201 -1.78 17.41 4.40
C CYS A 201 -0.41 18.11 4.39
N TRP A 202 -0.08 18.81 3.30
CA TRP A 202 1.17 19.54 3.15
C TRP A 202 1.40 20.61 4.22
N HIS A 203 0.32 21.25 4.67
CA HIS A 203 0.36 22.30 5.69
C HIS A 203 0.04 21.80 7.11
N ASN A 204 0.08 20.49 7.34
CA ASN A 204 -0.19 19.89 8.66
C ASN A 204 -1.52 20.33 9.30
N ARG A 205 -2.58 20.46 8.50
CA ARG A 205 -3.89 20.93 8.96
C ARG A 205 -4.84 19.81 9.39
N TYR A 206 -4.37 18.57 9.42
CA TYR A 206 -5.03 17.47 10.10
C TYR A 206 -4.33 17.21 11.43
N VAL A 207 -5.11 17.08 12.49
CA VAL A 207 -4.60 16.79 13.84
C VAL A 207 -4.20 15.31 13.96
N SER A 208 -4.81 14.42 13.17
CA SER A 208 -4.50 12.98 13.12
C SER A 208 -4.76 12.38 11.74
N VAL A 209 -4.20 11.20 11.47
CA VAL A 209 -4.54 10.43 10.24
C VAL A 209 -6.00 9.98 10.27
N SER A 210 -6.55 9.70 11.45
CA SER A 210 -7.98 9.42 11.60
C SER A 210 -8.87 10.56 11.09
N GLU A 211 -8.49 11.82 11.31
CA GLU A 211 -9.20 12.98 10.75
C GLU A 211 -9.13 13.01 9.21
N LEU A 212 -7.95 12.73 8.65
CA LEU A 212 -7.76 12.60 7.20
C LEU A 212 -8.62 11.45 6.62
N ALA A 213 -8.67 10.30 7.28
CA ALA A 213 -9.50 9.17 6.88
C ALA A 213 -10.99 9.54 6.91
N ALA A 214 -11.45 10.24 7.96
CA ALA A 214 -12.83 10.73 8.05
C ALA A 214 -13.16 11.70 6.91
N HIS A 215 -12.29 12.67 6.61
CA HIS A 215 -12.51 13.63 5.53
C HIS A 215 -12.50 12.96 4.15
N THR A 216 -11.58 12.06 3.87
CA THR A 216 -11.52 11.37 2.57
C THR A 216 -12.73 10.45 2.35
N LYS A 217 -13.30 9.91 3.44
CA LYS A 217 -14.54 9.13 3.40
C LYS A 217 -15.76 9.96 2.99
N THR A 218 -15.88 11.21 3.44
CA THR A 218 -17.00 12.07 3.02
C THR A 218 -17.03 12.29 1.51
N LEU A 219 -15.84 12.35 0.87
CA LEU A 219 -15.71 12.48 -0.58
C LEU A 219 -16.29 11.28 -1.36
N LEU A 220 -16.48 10.13 -0.71
CA LEU A 220 -17.11 8.94 -1.29
C LEU A 220 -18.63 8.95 -1.12
N ASP A 221 -19.13 9.52 -0.02
CA ASP A 221 -20.53 9.48 0.36
C ASP A 221 -21.37 10.57 -0.34
N GLU A 222 -20.79 11.75 -0.63
CA GLU A 222 -21.41 12.79 -1.48
C GLU A 222 -21.87 12.23 -2.84
N ARG A 223 -21.17 11.21 -3.35
CA ARG A 223 -21.55 10.49 -4.58
C ARG A 223 -22.76 9.57 -4.37
N LYS A 224 -22.84 8.86 -3.23
CA LYS A 224 -23.97 7.96 -2.95
C LYS A 224 -25.25 8.76 -2.85
N GLU A 225 -25.23 9.91 -2.19
CA GLU A 225 -26.38 10.80 -2.10
C GLU A 225 -26.77 11.37 -3.46
N ALA A 226 -25.82 11.86 -4.28
CA ALA A 226 -26.12 12.35 -5.62
C ALA A 226 -26.65 11.25 -6.57
N MET A 227 -26.16 10.02 -6.46
CA MET A 227 -26.64 8.87 -7.23
C MET A 227 -28.00 8.37 -6.76
N GLN A 228 -28.23 8.32 -5.44
CA GLN A 228 -29.51 7.94 -4.85
C GLN A 228 -30.58 8.98 -5.18
N ASN A 229 -30.23 10.27 -5.16
CA ASN A 229 -31.11 11.37 -5.55
C ASN A 229 -31.41 11.38 -7.04
N ASN A 230 -30.47 11.02 -7.91
CA ASN A 230 -30.73 10.87 -9.34
C ASN A 230 -31.52 9.59 -9.67
N LYS A 231 -31.32 8.51 -8.92
CA LYS A 231 -32.11 7.28 -9.04
C LYS A 231 -33.54 7.50 -8.54
N SER A 232 -33.75 8.17 -7.41
CA SER A 232 -35.07 8.53 -6.90
C SER A 232 -35.79 9.54 -7.79
N ARG A 233 -35.07 10.44 -8.47
CA ARG A 233 -35.62 11.38 -9.46
C ARG A 233 -35.98 10.70 -10.78
N LYS A 234 -35.18 9.72 -11.24
CA LYS A 234 -35.50 8.85 -12.38
C LYS A 234 -36.63 7.88 -12.07
N GLU A 235 -36.68 7.30 -10.88
CA GLU A 235 -37.79 6.49 -10.39
C GLU A 235 -39.04 7.33 -10.22
N SER A 236 -38.97 8.56 -9.68
CA SER A 236 -40.13 9.46 -9.61
C SER A 236 -40.64 9.86 -10.99
N SER A 237 -39.75 10.07 -11.97
CA SER A 237 -40.12 10.35 -13.36
C SER A 237 -40.67 9.12 -14.10
N ALA A 238 -40.12 7.93 -13.83
CA ALA A 238 -40.59 6.67 -14.38
C ALA A 238 -41.92 6.27 -13.76
N VAL A 239 -42.10 6.43 -12.44
CA VAL A 239 -43.35 6.22 -11.70
C VAL A 239 -44.41 7.22 -12.15
N ALA A 240 -44.07 8.50 -12.40
CA ALA A 240 -45.01 9.46 -12.99
C ALA A 240 -45.46 9.07 -14.42
N THR A 241 -44.62 8.36 -15.16
CA THR A 241 -44.93 7.82 -16.50
C THR A 241 -45.70 6.49 -16.42
N PHE A 242 -45.42 5.67 -15.40
CA PHE A 242 -45.98 4.34 -15.18
C PHE A 242 -47.35 4.38 -14.47
N VAL A 243 -47.58 5.36 -13.60
CA VAL A 243 -48.87 5.64 -12.93
C VAL A 243 -49.95 6.08 -13.92
N ARG A 244 -49.57 6.49 -15.15
CA ARG A 244 -50.51 6.74 -16.25
C ARG A 244 -50.90 5.50 -17.05
N ALA A 245 -50.22 4.36 -16.87
CA ALA A 245 -50.30 3.25 -17.83
C ALA A 245 -50.88 1.93 -17.29
N ILE A 246 -51.04 1.72 -15.96
CA ILE A 246 -51.43 0.39 -15.48
C ILE A 246 -52.41 0.42 -14.29
N GLN A 247 -53.72 0.49 -14.61
CA GLN A 247 -54.80 -0.03 -13.77
C GLN A 247 -55.08 -1.49 -14.16
N THR A 248 -54.16 -2.42 -13.88
CA THR A 248 -54.43 -3.87 -13.80
C THR A 248 -53.26 -4.57 -13.09
N PRO A 249 -53.49 -5.56 -12.21
CA PRO A 249 -52.44 -6.14 -11.39
C PRO A 249 -51.87 -7.42 -12.03
N ILE A 250 -50.55 -7.48 -12.25
CA ILE A 250 -49.82 -8.75 -12.37
C ILE A 250 -48.48 -8.66 -11.62
N THR A 251 -48.25 -9.73 -10.87
CA THR A 251 -47.08 -10.12 -10.08
C THR A 251 -45.80 -10.26 -10.92
N ARG A 252 -44.61 -9.96 -10.33
CA ARG A 252 -43.43 -10.84 -10.36
C ARG A 252 -42.14 -10.27 -9.72
N THR A 253 -41.50 -11.19 -8.99
CA THR A 253 -40.05 -11.53 -8.90
C THR A 253 -38.98 -10.56 -8.38
N SER A 254 -38.34 -11.05 -7.32
CA SER A 254 -36.94 -10.95 -6.88
C SER A 254 -35.92 -10.34 -7.85
N GLY A 255 -35.33 -9.22 -7.43
CA GLY A 255 -34.06 -8.71 -7.92
C GLY A 255 -32.94 -9.00 -6.91
N GLU A 256 -31.85 -9.58 -7.39
CA GLU A 256 -30.61 -9.82 -6.64
C GLU A 256 -29.96 -8.49 -6.25
N ASN A 257 -29.70 -8.32 -4.95
CA ASN A 257 -29.03 -7.15 -4.40
C ASN A 257 -27.60 -7.57 -4.02
N LEU A 258 -26.63 -7.13 -4.83
CA LEU A 258 -25.20 -7.27 -4.53
C LEU A 258 -24.80 -6.21 -3.49
N GLY A 259 -25.13 -6.48 -2.22
CA GLY A 259 -24.87 -5.57 -1.11
C GLY A 259 -24.50 -6.35 0.14
N SER A 260 -23.37 -5.95 0.76
CA SER A 260 -22.81 -6.49 1.99
C SER A 260 -22.24 -7.92 1.87
N ILE A 261 -20.92 -8.01 1.61
CA ILE A 261 -20.17 -9.23 1.91
C ILE A 261 -20.29 -9.45 3.42
N ASP A 262 -20.93 -10.55 3.82
CA ASP A 262 -21.12 -10.93 5.21
C ASP A 262 -19.75 -11.05 5.93
N GLN A 263 -19.60 -10.37 7.05
CA GLN A 263 -18.41 -10.46 7.91
C GLN A 263 -18.14 -11.91 8.35
N GLY A 264 -19.20 -12.71 8.50
CA GLY A 264 -19.11 -14.15 8.75
C GLY A 264 -18.45 -14.91 7.59
N TYR A 265 -18.75 -14.54 6.34
CA TYR A 265 -18.14 -15.13 5.15
C TYR A 265 -16.64 -14.79 5.03
N LEU A 266 -16.27 -13.52 5.25
CA LEU A 266 -14.86 -13.08 5.24
C LEU A 266 -14.03 -13.80 6.31
N THR A 267 -14.62 -14.00 7.49
CA THR A 267 -13.97 -14.71 8.60
C THR A 267 -13.75 -16.19 8.25
N ARG A 268 -14.75 -16.86 7.66
CA ARG A 268 -14.62 -18.27 7.21
C ARG A 268 -13.61 -18.43 6.08
N GLU A 269 -13.62 -17.54 5.08
CA GLU A 269 -12.64 -17.59 4.00
C GLU A 269 -11.21 -17.38 4.53
N SER A 270 -11.04 -16.47 5.49
CA SER A 270 -9.76 -16.24 6.15
C SER A 270 -9.26 -17.48 6.93
N LEU A 271 -10.15 -18.21 7.61
CA LEU A 271 -9.80 -19.44 8.32
C LEU A 271 -9.32 -20.52 7.36
N SER A 272 -10.06 -20.75 6.26
CA SER A 272 -9.68 -21.73 5.24
C SER A 272 -8.32 -21.41 4.60
N LYS A 273 -8.04 -20.14 4.31
CA LYS A 273 -6.71 -19.72 3.80
C LYS A 273 -5.60 -19.96 4.81
N ARG A 274 -5.85 -19.71 6.10
CA ARG A 274 -4.88 -19.98 7.17
C ARG A 274 -4.57 -21.46 7.28
N GLU A 275 -5.58 -22.32 7.27
CA GLU A 275 -5.41 -23.79 7.30
C GLU A 275 -4.59 -24.27 6.09
N PHE A 276 -4.88 -23.75 4.89
CA PHE A 276 -4.09 -24.03 3.69
C PHE A 276 -2.62 -23.63 3.84
N CYS A 277 -2.34 -22.45 4.39
CA CYS A 277 -0.96 -21.99 4.61
C CYS A 277 -0.22 -22.88 5.63
N GLN A 278 -0.92 -23.31 6.68
CA GLN A 278 -0.37 -24.21 7.70
C GLN A 278 -0.07 -25.60 7.15
N ASP A 279 -0.90 -26.13 6.23
CA ASP A 279 -0.62 -27.40 5.54
C ASP A 279 0.64 -27.31 4.68
N LEU A 280 0.79 -26.23 3.90
CA LEU A 280 1.99 -26.00 3.10
C LEU A 280 3.25 -25.93 3.96
N GLU A 281 3.16 -25.25 5.11
CA GLU A 281 4.29 -25.19 6.05
C GLU A 281 4.60 -26.55 6.67
N LYS A 282 3.57 -27.32 7.07
CA LYS A 282 3.73 -28.67 7.61
C LYS A 282 4.40 -29.62 6.61
N ARG A 283 4.13 -29.43 5.31
CA ARG A 283 4.79 -30.15 4.21
C ARG A 283 6.21 -29.66 3.93
N GLY A 284 6.67 -28.62 4.61
CA GLY A 284 8.03 -28.11 4.57
C GLY A 284 8.29 -27.11 3.45
N LEU A 285 7.26 -26.43 2.92
CA LEU A 285 7.43 -25.46 1.84
C LEU A 285 8.44 -24.36 2.20
N LEU A 286 8.29 -23.70 3.36
CA LEU A 286 9.19 -22.61 3.73
C LEU A 286 10.64 -23.09 3.91
N ARG A 287 10.83 -24.27 4.49
CA ARG A 287 12.16 -24.89 4.64
C ARG A 287 12.84 -25.08 3.28
N VAL A 288 12.08 -25.50 2.27
CA VAL A 288 12.60 -25.70 0.91
C VAL A 288 12.89 -24.36 0.24
N LEU A 289 11.97 -23.39 0.30
CA LEU A 289 12.16 -22.08 -0.31
C LEU A 289 13.25 -21.22 0.35
N ALA A 290 13.51 -21.43 1.64
CA ALA A 290 14.57 -20.73 2.37
C ALA A 290 15.96 -21.37 2.19
N SER A 291 16.05 -22.51 1.50
CA SER A 291 17.30 -23.29 1.39
C SER A 291 18.31 -22.74 0.37
N GLY A 292 17.90 -21.80 -0.48
CA GLY A 292 18.77 -21.21 -1.50
C GLY A 292 18.08 -20.07 -2.26
N GLU A 293 18.82 -19.49 -3.19
CA GLU A 293 18.29 -18.50 -4.13
C GLU A 293 17.29 -19.17 -5.11
N PRO A 294 16.27 -18.46 -5.62
CA PRO A 294 15.27 -19.03 -6.51
C PRO A 294 15.84 -19.80 -7.71
N GLU A 295 16.91 -19.30 -8.32
CA GLU A 295 17.59 -19.92 -9.47
C GLU A 295 18.22 -21.26 -9.08
N GLN A 296 18.79 -21.36 -7.87
CA GLN A 296 19.35 -22.61 -7.33
C GLN A 296 18.25 -23.63 -7.03
N LEU A 297 17.04 -23.15 -6.72
CA LEU A 297 15.85 -23.95 -6.53
C LEU A 297 15.16 -24.33 -7.85
N GLY A 298 15.69 -23.87 -8.99
CA GLY A 298 15.21 -24.20 -10.33
C GLY A 298 14.09 -23.31 -10.84
N PHE A 299 13.87 -22.16 -10.22
CA PHE A 299 12.99 -21.16 -10.79
C PHE A 299 13.75 -20.39 -11.86
N THR A 300 13.18 -20.34 -13.07
CA THR A 300 13.66 -19.48 -14.14
C THR A 300 12.95 -18.14 -14.05
N PHE A 301 13.71 -17.06 -13.98
CA PHE A 301 13.19 -15.72 -13.82
C PHE A 301 12.81 -15.09 -15.16
N GLU A 302 11.70 -14.35 -15.21
CA GLU A 302 11.37 -13.54 -16.38
C GLU A 302 11.54 -12.02 -16.18
N TRP A 303 11.66 -11.46 -14.95
CA TRP A 303 11.64 -9.98 -14.79
C TRP A 303 12.41 -9.39 -13.59
N TYR A 304 13.45 -8.59 -13.89
CA TYR A 304 14.40 -7.90 -12.99
C TYR A 304 13.87 -6.65 -12.23
N ARG A 305 14.27 -6.43 -10.95
CA ARG A 305 14.95 -5.18 -10.50
C ARG A 305 15.42 -5.10 -9.02
N HIS A 306 16.59 -4.45 -8.86
CA HIS A 306 17.32 -4.00 -7.66
C HIS A 306 16.60 -2.99 -6.74
N ASN A 307 17.13 -2.83 -5.52
CA ASN A 307 17.46 -1.50 -4.96
C ASN A 307 18.61 -1.57 -3.91
N LEU A 308 19.74 -0.91 -4.23
CA LEU A 308 20.81 -0.56 -3.27
C LEU A 308 20.33 0.66 -2.47
N LYS A 309 20.35 0.59 -1.13
CA LYS A 309 19.95 1.67 -0.22
C LYS A 309 21.19 2.24 0.50
N SER A 310 21.34 3.56 0.53
CA SER A 310 22.30 4.30 1.37
C SER A 310 21.58 4.98 2.55
N TRP A 311 22.28 5.22 3.66
CA TRP A 311 21.70 5.37 5.01
C TRP A 311 21.90 6.78 5.61
N MET A 312 20.86 7.33 6.28
CA MET A 312 20.93 8.51 7.17
C MET A 312 19.91 8.40 8.33
N ARG A 313 20.12 9.17 9.41
CA ARG A 313 19.36 9.15 10.69
C ARG A 313 18.22 10.19 10.75
N GLY A 314 17.09 9.86 11.38
CA GLY A 314 15.89 10.70 11.57
C GLY A 314 14.95 10.17 12.69
N VAL A 315 13.66 10.58 12.73
CA VAL A 315 12.64 10.17 13.72
C VAL A 315 11.31 9.83 13.00
N CYS A 316 10.58 8.80 13.45
CA CYS A 316 9.28 8.38 12.89
C CYS A 316 8.14 9.34 13.29
N TYR A 317 7.43 9.90 12.31
CA TYR A 317 6.27 10.77 12.52
C TYR A 317 5.01 10.26 11.79
N VAL A 318 3.89 10.92 12.06
CA VAL A 318 2.58 10.64 11.48
C VAL A 318 2.59 10.88 9.95
N GLU A 319 1.95 9.99 9.18
CA GLU A 319 2.14 9.88 7.71
C GLU A 319 1.17 10.71 6.85
N VAL A 320 0.55 11.74 7.44
CA VAL A 320 -0.45 12.61 6.77
C VAL A 320 0.10 13.16 5.44
N SER A 321 1.36 13.58 5.44
CA SER A 321 2.08 14.12 4.29
C SER A 321 2.35 13.09 3.19
N SER A 322 2.78 11.87 3.55
CA SER A 322 3.11 10.81 2.60
C SER A 322 1.92 10.40 1.71
N ILE A 323 0.71 10.47 2.26
CA ILE A 323 -0.53 10.08 1.59
C ILE A 323 -0.93 11.06 0.47
N ALA A 324 -0.79 12.36 0.74
CA ALA A 324 -1.20 13.42 -0.18
C ALA A 324 -0.25 13.62 -1.36
N SER A 325 1.00 13.25 -1.18
CA SER A 325 2.08 13.50 -2.15
C SER A 325 2.18 12.50 -3.29
N MET A 326 1.24 11.56 -3.37
CA MET A 326 1.30 10.52 -4.41
C MET A 326 0.96 11.11 -5.78
N PRO A 327 1.82 10.88 -6.81
CA PRO A 327 1.65 11.49 -8.14
C PRO A 327 0.31 11.19 -8.82
N MET A 328 -0.36 10.11 -8.41
CA MET A 328 -1.65 9.72 -8.97
C MET A 328 -2.79 10.72 -8.73
N PHE A 329 -2.64 11.67 -7.80
CA PHE A 329 -3.71 12.61 -7.46
C PHE A 329 -3.72 13.88 -8.30
N GLN A 330 -2.68 14.13 -9.10
CA GLN A 330 -2.46 15.42 -9.76
C GLN A 330 -1.72 15.27 -11.12
N PRO A 331 -1.90 16.23 -12.05
CA PRO A 331 -1.25 16.19 -13.37
C PRO A 331 0.16 16.80 -13.44
N SER A 332 0.74 17.34 -12.36
CA SER A 332 2.06 17.99 -12.39
C SER A 332 3.25 17.01 -12.33
N SER A 333 4.40 17.39 -12.90
CA SER A 333 5.61 16.55 -12.98
C SER A 333 6.51 16.62 -11.74
N LEU A 334 6.26 17.58 -10.84
CA LEU A 334 6.97 17.73 -9.58
C LEU A 334 6.13 17.10 -8.47
N PHE A 335 6.38 15.83 -8.14
CA PHE A 335 5.80 15.20 -6.95
C PHE A 335 6.89 14.81 -5.97
N ILE A 336 6.78 15.42 -4.79
CA ILE A 336 7.64 15.24 -3.63
C ILE A 336 7.19 13.94 -2.97
N ASN A 337 7.96 12.85 -3.07
CA ASN A 337 7.75 11.67 -2.22
C ASN A 337 7.96 12.10 -0.77
N LEU A 338 6.87 12.41 -0.07
CA LEU A 338 6.88 12.88 1.31
C LEU A 338 7.31 11.72 2.20
N LYS A 339 8.54 11.74 2.70
CA LYS A 339 8.87 11.02 3.94
C LYS A 339 8.10 11.65 5.09
N SER A 340 7.74 10.86 6.10
CA SER A 340 7.02 11.31 7.31
C SER A 340 7.88 12.31 8.12
N LEU A 341 7.96 13.55 7.65
CA LEU A 341 8.73 14.64 8.26
C LEU A 341 7.79 15.82 8.48
N VAL A 342 6.70 15.59 9.21
CA VAL A 342 5.89 16.67 9.74
C VAL A 342 5.53 16.33 11.19
N SER A 343 6.41 16.72 12.11
CA SER A 343 6.11 17.50 13.33
C SER A 343 7.07 17.19 14.47
N GLY A 344 8.06 18.03 14.73
CA GLY A 344 8.73 18.04 16.04
C GLY A 344 10.13 18.62 16.04
N THR A 345 10.22 19.92 16.34
CA THR A 345 11.35 20.58 17.02
C THR A 345 12.74 19.99 16.80
N PHE A 346 13.51 20.64 15.93
CA PHE A 346 14.97 20.51 15.88
C PHE A 346 15.55 20.72 17.28
N LEU A 347 16.19 19.69 17.83
CA LEU A 347 17.28 19.92 18.78
C LEU A 347 18.47 20.40 17.94
N THR A 348 18.75 21.68 18.10
CA THR A 348 19.91 22.42 17.60
C THR A 348 21.22 21.68 17.86
N ASP A 349 22.10 21.76 16.87
CA ASP A 349 23.57 21.71 16.92
C ASP A 349 24.27 20.63 17.76
N CYS A 350 24.99 19.75 17.07
CA CYS A 350 26.30 19.29 17.54
C CYS A 350 27.26 19.28 16.35
N ASN A 351 28.12 20.30 16.31
CA ASN A 351 29.38 20.28 15.58
C ASN A 351 30.08 18.92 15.75
N SER A 352 30.28 18.20 14.65
CA SER A 352 31.42 17.29 14.56
C SER A 352 32.38 17.86 13.55
N THR A 353 33.34 18.61 14.10
CA THR A 353 34.60 18.97 13.49
C THR A 353 35.18 17.82 12.68
N SER A 354 35.48 18.11 11.43
CA SER A 354 36.46 17.40 10.64
C SER A 354 37.78 17.32 11.42
N HIS A 355 38.30 16.12 11.65
CA HIS A 355 39.73 15.92 11.58
C HIS A 355 40.04 14.58 10.90
N SER A 356 40.74 14.75 9.79
CA SER A 356 41.41 13.79 8.94
C SER A 356 42.41 12.93 9.71
N ASP A 357 42.64 11.74 9.16
CA ASP A 357 43.74 10.82 9.40
C ASP A 357 45.09 11.49 9.69
N GLN A 358 45.88 10.86 10.58
CA GLN A 358 47.27 10.54 10.27
C GLN A 358 47.86 9.47 11.22
N ARG A 359 48.27 8.37 10.60
CA ARG A 359 49.17 7.27 11.00
C ARG A 359 48.63 6.11 11.85
#